data_AF-A0A8C6TUP5-F1
#
_entry.id   AF-A0A8C6TUP5-F1
#
_cell.length_a   1.000
_cell.length_b   1.000
_cell.length_c   1.000
_cell.angle_alpha   90.00
_cell.angle_beta   90.00
_cell.angle_gamma   90.00
#
_symmetry.space_group_name_H-M   'P 1'
#
loop_
_entity.id
_entity.type
_entity.pdbx_description
1 polymer ?
#
loop_
_entity_poly.entity_id
_entity_poly.type
_entity_poly.pdbx_seq_one_letter_code
_entity_poly.pdbx_strand_id
1 'polypeptide(L)'
;MGPVEMLHMSVFSQSFSPCGRFLAVGNSYGEIALFSLSAALSPDSTPSSHKPVLTFTAHEGPVFCLVSSDLHLFSCGNGEISTWSWSHLIKKNAKALWTKRPNYKLGLEIPEINAMILQNKENALVVGAETTTCTCWTWRRDFLRFETKTSQTHVLFCHNIWNKVVMSGNICKNTHSSFWLKM
;
A
#
# COMPACT_ATOMS: atom_id res chain seq x y z
N MET A 1 4.72 -38.72 15.47
CA MET A 1 4.42 -37.63 14.53
C MET A 1 4.46 -36.35 15.35
N GLY A 2 5.45 -35.48 15.10
CA GLY A 2 5.64 -34.24 15.85
C GLY A 2 4.49 -33.25 15.61
N PRO A 3 4.31 -32.24 16.48
CA PRO A 3 3.26 -31.25 16.32
C PRO A 3 3.46 -30.54 14.98
N VAL A 4 2.39 -30.49 14.18
CA VAL A 4 2.32 -29.61 13.02
C VAL A 4 2.62 -28.21 13.52
N GLU A 5 3.77 -27.66 13.16
CA GLU A 5 4.06 -26.24 13.37
C GLU A 5 2.87 -25.50 12.74
N MET A 6 2.06 -24.88 13.59
CA MET A 6 1.00 -23.99 13.13
C MET A 6 1.72 -22.95 12.27
N LEU A 7 1.52 -22.98 10.96
CA LEU A 7 2.01 -21.95 10.06
C LEU A 7 1.35 -20.64 10.53
N HIS A 8 2.06 -19.88 11.35
CA HIS A 8 1.56 -18.66 11.99
C HIS A 8 1.37 -17.60 10.90
N MET A 9 0.17 -17.56 10.31
CA MET A 9 -0.22 -16.47 9.42
C MET A 9 -0.33 -15.19 10.25
N SER A 10 0.51 -14.21 9.94
CA SER A 10 0.46 -12.89 10.56
C SER A 10 -0.19 -11.90 9.61
N VAL A 11 -1.06 -11.05 10.15
CA VAL A 11 -1.70 -9.95 9.42
C VAL A 11 -0.92 -8.68 9.72
N PHE A 12 -0.42 -8.00 8.68
CA PHE A 12 0.40 -6.80 8.84
C PHE A 12 -0.37 -5.52 8.51
N SER A 13 -1.33 -5.60 7.60
CA SER A 13 -2.01 -4.42 7.08
C SER A 13 -3.49 -4.66 6.84
N GLN A 14 -4.26 -3.60 6.97
CA GLN A 14 -5.71 -3.60 6.71
C GLN A 14 -6.14 -2.28 6.08
N SER A 15 -7.13 -2.32 5.19
CA SER A 15 -7.68 -1.11 4.59
C SER A 15 -9.15 -1.29 4.21
N PHE A 16 -9.95 -0.27 4.51
CA PHE A 16 -11.38 -0.29 4.18
C PHE A 16 -11.62 0.15 2.74
N SER A 17 -12.62 -0.47 2.11
CA SER A 17 -13.15 0.07 0.85
C SER A 17 -13.78 1.45 1.09
N PRO A 18 -13.81 2.34 0.08
CA PRO A 18 -14.40 3.67 0.18
C PRO A 18 -15.88 3.66 0.56
N CYS A 19 -16.59 2.60 0.16
CA CYS A 19 -17.99 2.42 0.50
C CYS A 19 -18.23 1.83 1.90
N GLY A 20 -17.18 1.49 2.65
CA GLY A 20 -17.26 0.90 4.00
C GLY A 20 -17.81 -0.53 4.05
N ARG A 21 -18.10 -1.17 2.91
CA ARG A 21 -18.71 -2.52 2.86
C ARG A 21 -17.71 -3.66 2.80
N PHE A 22 -16.47 -3.38 2.44
CA PHE A 22 -15.41 -4.37 2.33
C PHE A 22 -14.16 -3.96 3.13
N LEU A 23 -13.46 -4.98 3.62
CA LEU A 23 -12.17 -4.87 4.30
C LEU A 23 -11.14 -5.70 3.53
N ALA A 24 -10.05 -5.06 3.08
CA ALA A 24 -8.89 -5.74 2.55
C ALA A 24 -7.86 -5.95 3.66
N VAL A 25 -7.25 -7.13 3.71
CA VAL A 25 -6.29 -7.54 4.74
C VAL A 25 -5.09 -8.20 4.07
N GLY A 26 -3.89 -7.72 4.40
CA GLY A 26 -2.63 -8.22 3.87
C GLY A 26 -1.89 -9.09 4.89
N ASN A 27 -1.37 -10.23 4.46
CA ASN A 27 -0.69 -11.19 5.34
C ASN A 27 0.81 -11.33 5.06
N SER A 28 1.47 -12.13 5.90
CA SER A 28 2.90 -12.47 5.81
C SER A 28 3.29 -13.31 4.60
N TYR A 29 2.33 -13.88 3.88
CA TYR A 29 2.57 -14.68 2.67
C TYR A 29 2.46 -13.87 1.38
N GLY A 30 2.19 -12.56 1.47
CA GLY A 30 1.99 -11.72 0.30
C GLY A 30 0.60 -11.81 -0.30
N GLU A 31 -0.35 -12.39 0.42
CA GLU A 31 -1.74 -12.48 -0.01
C GLU A 31 -2.56 -11.31 0.52
N ILE A 32 -3.55 -10.92 -0.29
CA ILE A 32 -4.60 -10.00 0.13
C ILE A 32 -5.91 -10.78 0.17
N ALA A 33 -6.55 -10.76 1.34
CA ALA A 33 -7.87 -11.30 1.59
C ALA A 33 -8.90 -10.17 1.66
N LEU A 34 -10.05 -10.35 1.00
CA LEU A 34 -11.14 -9.39 0.96
C LEU A 34 -12.34 -9.93 1.72
N PHE A 35 -12.79 -9.22 2.75
CA PHE A 35 -13.95 -9.57 3.57
C PHE A 35 -15.13 -8.66 3.28
N SER A 36 -16.34 -9.21 3.30
CA SER A 36 -17.58 -8.43 3.23
C SER A 36 -18.04 -8.07 4.64
N LEU A 37 -17.88 -6.81 5.01
CA LEU A 37 -18.33 -6.30 6.31
C LEU A 37 -19.87 -6.30 6.40
N SER A 38 -20.55 -6.01 5.29
CA SER A 38 -22.03 -6.06 5.27
C SER A 38 -22.57 -7.46 5.54
N ALA A 39 -21.88 -8.51 5.08
CA ALA A 39 -22.28 -9.88 5.37
C ALA A 39 -21.89 -10.30 6.80
N ALA A 40 -20.70 -9.90 7.27
CA ALA A 40 -20.21 -10.24 8.60
C ALA A 40 -20.96 -9.53 9.73
N LEU A 41 -21.42 -8.30 9.51
CA LEU A 41 -22.14 -7.50 10.51
C LEU A 41 -23.67 -7.62 10.40
N SER A 42 -24.17 -8.42 9.45
CA SER A 42 -25.61 -8.68 9.30
C SER A 42 -26.16 -9.43 10.52
N PRO A 43 -27.40 -9.17 10.96
CA PRO A 43 -28.05 -9.99 11.99
C PRO A 43 -28.13 -11.48 11.61
N ASP A 44 -28.18 -11.80 10.32
CA ASP A 44 -28.18 -13.16 9.78
C ASP A 44 -26.75 -13.71 9.52
N SER A 45 -25.73 -13.15 10.17
CA SER A 45 -24.35 -13.57 9.99
C SER A 45 -24.17 -15.05 10.33
N THR A 46 -23.41 -15.74 9.47
CA THR A 46 -23.07 -17.15 9.63
C THR A 46 -21.56 -17.29 9.74
N PRO A 47 -21.02 -18.41 10.26
CA PRO A 47 -19.57 -18.62 10.25
C PRO A 47 -18.93 -18.51 8.84
N SER A 48 -19.71 -18.78 7.78
CA SER A 48 -19.30 -18.56 6.40
C SER A 48 -19.19 -17.10 5.99
N SER A 49 -19.96 -16.17 6.57
CA SER A 49 -19.85 -14.74 6.25
C SER A 49 -18.58 -14.10 6.82
N HIS A 50 -17.90 -14.78 7.74
CA HIS A 50 -16.60 -14.34 8.28
C HIS A 50 -15.42 -14.83 7.42
N LYS A 51 -15.67 -15.62 6.37
CA LYS A 51 -14.63 -16.06 5.43
C LYS A 51 -14.35 -14.98 4.38
N PRO A 52 -13.13 -14.93 3.84
CA PRO A 52 -12.83 -14.01 2.76
C PRO A 52 -13.65 -14.35 1.51
N VAL A 53 -14.19 -13.32 0.87
CA VAL A 53 -14.95 -13.39 -0.38
C VAL A 53 -14.02 -13.63 -1.57
N LEU A 54 -12.78 -13.15 -1.45
CA LEU A 54 -11.70 -13.28 -2.42
C LEU A 54 -10.36 -13.31 -1.66
N THR A 55 -9.47 -14.21 -2.05
CA THR A 55 -8.06 -14.20 -1.63
C THR A 55 -7.20 -14.33 -2.87
N PHE A 56 -6.13 -13.54 -2.97
CA PHE A 56 -5.20 -13.59 -4.09
C PHE A 56 -3.78 -13.22 -3.65
N THR A 57 -2.79 -13.78 -4.32
CA THR A 57 -1.38 -13.43 -4.13
C THR A 57 -1.11 -12.08 -4.79
N ALA A 58 -0.75 -11.08 -3.99
CA ALA A 58 -0.48 -9.71 -4.43
C ALA A 58 1.02 -9.45 -4.63
N HIS A 59 1.85 -10.11 -3.83
CA HIS A 59 3.30 -9.93 -3.78
C HIS A 59 4.00 -11.27 -3.50
N GLU A 60 5.29 -11.39 -3.86
CA GLU A 60 6.11 -12.58 -3.56
C GLU A 60 6.59 -12.65 -2.08
N GLY A 61 6.27 -11.62 -1.29
CA GLY A 61 6.60 -11.51 0.13
C GLY A 61 5.52 -10.74 0.90
N PRO A 62 5.71 -10.49 2.20
CA PRO A 62 4.69 -9.91 3.08
C PRO A 62 4.04 -8.62 2.55
N VAL A 63 2.75 -8.43 2.85
CA VAL A 63 2.04 -7.18 2.53
C VAL A 63 2.11 -6.23 3.73
N PHE A 64 3.12 -5.36 3.75
CA PHE A 64 3.41 -4.48 4.87
C PHE A 64 2.43 -3.32 5.03
N CYS A 65 1.90 -2.76 3.93
CA CYS A 65 0.94 -1.66 4.01
C CYS A 65 -0.13 -1.77 2.92
N LEU A 66 -1.34 -1.38 3.30
CA LEU A 66 -2.50 -1.26 2.42
C LEU A 66 -3.12 0.11 2.60
N VAL A 67 -3.34 0.81 1.50
CA VAL A 67 -3.96 2.13 1.52
C VAL A 67 -5.02 2.21 0.44
N SER A 68 -6.18 2.72 0.80
CA SER A 68 -7.36 2.79 -0.08
C SER A 68 -7.64 4.23 -0.49
N SER A 69 -7.91 4.42 -1.79
CA SER A 69 -8.48 5.62 -2.38
C SER A 69 -9.92 5.34 -2.84
N ASP A 70 -10.62 6.36 -3.31
CA ASP A 70 -12.00 6.26 -3.80
C ASP A 70 -12.25 5.16 -4.86
N LEU A 71 -11.22 4.84 -5.66
CA LEU A 71 -11.33 3.86 -6.77
C LEU A 71 -10.36 2.69 -6.64
N HIS A 72 -9.22 2.91 -5.98
CA HIS A 72 -8.09 2.00 -5.99
C HIS A 72 -7.66 1.58 -4.59
N LEU A 73 -7.21 0.34 -4.47
CA LEU A 73 -6.44 -0.16 -3.35
C LEU A 73 -4.97 -0.21 -3.76
N PHE A 74 -4.09 0.34 -2.93
CA PHE A 74 -2.65 0.26 -3.07
C PHE A 74 -2.11 -0.73 -2.06
N SER A 75 -1.24 -1.62 -2.50
CA SER A 75 -0.50 -2.54 -1.64
C SER A 75 0.99 -2.36 -1.84
N CYS A 76 1.75 -2.49 -0.77
CA CYS A 76 3.19 -2.60 -0.83
C CYS A 76 3.67 -3.88 -0.16
N GLY A 77 4.70 -4.45 -0.75
CA GLY A 77 5.42 -5.58 -0.20
C GLY A 77 6.92 -5.34 -0.27
N ASN A 78 7.66 -6.35 -0.71
CA ASN A 78 9.12 -6.32 -0.75
C ASN A 78 9.64 -5.45 -1.91
N GLY A 79 9.62 -4.13 -1.70
CA GLY A 79 10.13 -3.12 -2.61
C GLY A 79 9.33 -2.90 -3.89
N GLU A 80 8.05 -3.25 -3.88
CA GLU A 80 7.16 -2.96 -4.99
C GLU A 80 5.81 -2.48 -4.48
N ILE A 81 5.16 -1.69 -5.34
CA ILE A 81 3.82 -1.16 -5.11
C ILE A 81 2.94 -1.68 -6.22
N SER A 82 1.84 -2.30 -5.84
CA SER A 82 0.79 -2.77 -6.75
C SER A 82 -0.48 -1.99 -6.52
N THR A 83 -1.22 -1.73 -7.59
CA THR A 83 -2.51 -1.03 -7.53
C THR A 83 -3.62 -1.90 -8.09
N TRP A 84 -4.75 -1.91 -7.39
CA TRP A 84 -5.91 -2.73 -7.66
C TRP A 84 -7.15 -1.85 -7.80
N SER A 85 -8.07 -2.18 -8.70
CA SER A 85 -9.37 -1.48 -8.76
C SER A 85 -10.36 -2.14 -7.81
N TRP A 86 -10.98 -1.35 -6.93
CA TRP A 86 -12.05 -1.85 -6.06
C TRP A 86 -13.20 -2.46 -6.87
N SER A 87 -13.54 -1.86 -8.01
CA SER A 87 -14.61 -2.37 -8.89
C SER A 87 -14.29 -3.75 -9.48
N HIS A 88 -13.02 -4.06 -9.72
CA HIS A 88 -12.57 -5.37 -10.19
C HIS A 88 -12.51 -6.37 -9.04
N LEU A 89 -11.97 -5.97 -7.88
CA LEU A 89 -11.86 -6.82 -6.69
C LEU A 89 -13.24 -7.30 -6.20
N ILE A 90 -14.24 -6.41 -6.18
CA ILE A 90 -15.62 -6.77 -5.78
C ILE A 90 -16.22 -7.80 -6.74
N LYS A 91 -15.85 -7.76 -8.02
CA LYS A 91 -16.25 -8.75 -9.03
C LYS A 91 -15.37 -10.01 -9.03
N LYS A 92 -14.55 -10.20 -7.99
CA LYS A 92 -13.59 -11.31 -7.86
C LYS A 92 -12.53 -11.36 -8.96
N ASN A 93 -12.21 -10.21 -9.56
CA ASN A 93 -11.13 -10.08 -10.54
C ASN A 93 -9.92 -9.40 -9.89
N ALA A 94 -8.91 -10.20 -9.58
CA ALA A 94 -7.68 -9.77 -8.91
C ALA A 94 -6.54 -9.44 -9.89
N LYS A 95 -6.83 -8.75 -10.99
CA LYS A 95 -5.78 -8.27 -11.91
C LYS A 95 -5.25 -6.91 -11.44
N ALA A 96 -3.94 -6.84 -11.16
CA ALA A 96 -3.28 -5.58 -10.89
C ALA A 96 -3.41 -4.62 -12.08
N LEU A 97 -3.74 -3.36 -11.81
CA LEU A 97 -3.73 -2.30 -12.82
C LEU A 97 -2.30 -2.01 -13.26
N TRP A 98 -1.38 -1.98 -12.30
CA TRP A 98 0.06 -1.89 -12.51
C TRP A 98 0.78 -2.34 -11.25
N THR A 99 2.03 -2.76 -11.45
CA THR A 99 3.02 -3.00 -10.40
C THR A 99 4.27 -2.22 -10.77
N LYS A 100 4.82 -1.47 -9.82
CA LYS A 100 6.02 -0.66 -10.03
C LYS A 100 6.98 -0.83 -8.87
N ARG A 101 8.26 -0.92 -9.21
CA ARG A 101 9.36 -0.91 -8.25
C ARG A 101 10.03 0.46 -8.27
N PRO A 102 10.35 1.03 -7.10
CA PRO A 102 11.28 2.12 -7.01
C PRO A 102 12.62 1.83 -7.68
N ASN A 103 13.25 2.87 -8.22
CA ASN A 103 14.62 2.75 -8.69
C ASN A 103 15.56 2.78 -7.48
N TYR A 104 15.83 1.60 -6.93
CA TYR A 104 16.84 1.42 -5.90
C TYR A 104 18.21 1.59 -6.54
N LYS A 105 19.03 2.51 -6.00
CA LYS A 105 20.45 2.59 -6.41
C LYS A 105 21.08 1.23 -6.14
N LEU A 106 21.72 0.65 -7.17
CA LEU A 106 22.41 -0.65 -7.21
C LEU A 106 22.93 -1.12 -5.83
N GLY A 107 22.05 -1.76 -5.08
CA GLY A 107 22.32 -2.44 -3.83
C GLY A 107 21.75 -3.84 -3.97
N LEU A 108 22.44 -4.84 -3.42
CA LEU A 108 22.03 -6.24 -3.48
C LEU A 108 20.70 -6.49 -2.73
N GLU A 109 20.28 -5.56 -1.88
CA GLU A 109 19.10 -5.66 -1.04
C GLU A 109 18.00 -4.71 -1.53
N ILE A 110 16.83 -5.26 -1.82
CA ILE A 110 15.62 -4.50 -2.15
C ILE A 110 15.02 -4.06 -0.82
N PRO A 111 14.93 -2.75 -0.54
CA PRO A 111 14.41 -2.29 0.74
C PRO A 111 12.90 -2.45 0.83
N GLU A 112 12.43 -2.83 2.00
CA GLU A 112 11.01 -3.01 2.29
C GLU A 112 10.29 -1.65 2.35
N ILE A 113 9.04 -1.66 1.91
CA ILE A 113 8.17 -0.48 1.97
C ILE A 113 7.22 -0.68 3.15
N ASN A 114 7.42 0.10 4.22
CA ASN A 114 6.71 -0.10 5.49
C ASN A 114 5.54 0.85 5.69
N ALA A 115 5.54 1.99 5.01
CA ALA A 115 4.49 2.99 5.18
C ALA A 115 4.07 3.58 3.83
N MET A 116 2.77 3.77 3.67
CA MET A 116 2.19 4.49 2.54
C MET A 116 1.13 5.47 3.04
N ILE A 117 1.05 6.65 2.45
CA ILE A 117 0.03 7.66 2.77
C ILE A 117 -0.48 8.25 1.46
N LEU A 118 -1.80 8.23 1.29
CA LEU A 118 -2.46 8.91 0.18
C LEU A 118 -2.77 10.36 0.52
N GLN A 119 -2.43 11.25 -0.40
CA GLN A 119 -2.84 12.64 -0.39
C GLN A 119 -3.91 12.85 -1.46
N ASN A 120 -5.18 12.75 -1.05
CA ASN A 120 -6.33 12.76 -1.97
C ASN A 120 -6.45 14.07 -2.78
N LYS A 121 -6.07 15.22 -2.22
CA LYS A 121 -6.17 16.52 -2.92
C LYS A 121 -5.23 16.64 -4.11
N GLU A 122 -4.07 15.99 -4.04
CA GLU A 122 -3.02 16.13 -5.06
C GLU A 122 -2.92 14.90 -5.96
N ASN A 123 -3.67 13.82 -5.63
CA ASN A 123 -3.40 12.48 -6.11
C ASN A 123 -1.88 12.22 -5.97
N ALA A 124 -1.43 12.08 -4.72
CA ALA A 124 -0.04 11.72 -4.44
C ALA A 124 -0.02 10.55 -3.46
N LEU A 125 1.00 9.69 -3.57
CA LEU A 125 1.17 8.52 -2.71
C LEU A 125 2.56 8.60 -2.08
N VAL A 126 2.63 9.12 -0.87
CA VAL A 126 3.90 9.21 -0.14
C VAL A 126 4.26 7.83 0.38
N VAL A 127 5.53 7.42 0.22
CA VAL A 127 5.98 6.09 0.62
C VAL A 127 7.19 6.21 1.55
N GLY A 128 7.15 5.51 2.67
CA GLY A 128 8.28 5.31 3.57
C GLY A 128 8.84 3.91 3.35
N ALA A 129 10.11 3.84 2.97
CA ALA A 129 10.87 2.58 2.88
C ALA A 129 11.95 2.54 3.95
N GLU A 130 12.50 1.35 4.22
CA GLU A 130 13.54 1.12 5.24
C GLU A 130 14.91 1.73 4.93
N THR A 131 15.04 2.47 3.83
CA THR A 131 16.26 3.23 3.58
C THR A 131 16.32 4.46 4.49
N THR A 132 17.53 4.94 4.79
CA THR A 132 17.76 6.22 5.50
C THR A 132 17.17 7.44 4.79
N THR A 133 16.62 7.24 3.59
CA THR A 133 15.98 8.23 2.75
C THR A 133 14.47 7.96 2.63
N CYS A 134 13.63 8.84 3.18
CA CYS A 134 12.21 8.86 2.83
C CYS A 134 12.08 9.26 1.36
N THR A 135 11.35 8.48 0.56
CA THR A 135 11.13 8.78 -0.87
C THR A 135 9.65 9.04 -1.10
N CYS A 136 9.28 10.29 -1.35
CA CYS A 136 7.90 10.62 -1.72
C CYS A 136 7.60 10.17 -3.16
N TRP A 137 6.40 9.62 -3.43
CA TRP A 137 5.95 9.31 -4.79
C TRP A 137 4.70 10.13 -5.07
N THR A 138 4.55 10.63 -6.30
CA THR A 138 3.32 11.33 -6.68
C THR A 138 2.61 10.48 -7.73
N TRP A 139 1.49 9.87 -7.35
CA TRP A 139 0.68 9.06 -8.24
C TRP A 139 -0.50 9.88 -8.78
N ARG A 140 -0.44 10.35 -10.04
CA ARG A 140 -1.60 11.01 -10.66
C ARG A 140 -2.35 10.07 -11.57
N ARG A 141 -3.53 9.59 -11.12
CA ARG A 141 -4.64 8.88 -11.80
C ARG A 141 -4.33 7.83 -12.88
N ASP A 142 -3.39 8.08 -13.79
CA ASP A 142 -2.99 7.21 -14.90
C ASP A 142 -1.47 7.13 -15.11
N PHE A 143 -0.68 7.89 -14.34
CA PHE A 143 0.78 7.91 -14.37
C PHE A 143 1.39 8.00 -12.97
N LEU A 144 2.36 7.13 -12.70
CA LEU A 144 3.25 7.30 -11.55
C LEU A 144 4.33 8.30 -11.95
N ARG A 145 4.31 9.51 -11.39
CA ARG A 145 5.43 10.44 -11.53
C ARG A 145 6.38 10.21 -10.36
N PHE A 146 7.57 9.74 -10.70
CA PHE A 146 8.67 9.57 -9.78
C PHE A 146 9.27 10.94 -9.45
N GLU A 147 8.87 11.52 -8.32
CA GLU A 147 9.57 12.68 -7.76
C GLU A 147 10.29 12.24 -6.50
N THR A 148 11.51 11.72 -6.66
CA THR A 148 12.39 11.37 -5.53
C THR A 148 12.78 12.65 -4.80
N LYS A 149 11.97 13.06 -3.82
CA LYS A 149 12.34 14.10 -2.86
C LYS A 149 12.99 13.40 -1.68
N THR A 150 14.31 13.31 -1.69
CA THR A 150 15.10 12.84 -0.56
C THR A 150 15.12 13.91 0.52
N SER A 151 14.45 13.67 1.66
CA SER A 151 14.74 14.39 2.89
C SER A 151 15.60 13.52 3.79
N GLN A 152 16.78 14.02 4.19
CA GLN A 152 17.61 13.40 5.23
C GLN A 152 16.92 13.60 6.59
N THR A 153 16.04 12.68 6.96
CA THR A 153 15.47 12.64 8.31
C THR A 153 15.33 11.18 8.71
N HIS A 154 16.01 10.82 9.80
CA HIS A 154 16.06 9.48 10.37
C HIS A 154 14.66 8.85 10.53
N VAL A 155 14.63 7.52 10.38
CA VAL A 155 13.52 6.56 10.27
C VAL A 155 12.37 6.68 11.31
N LEU A 156 12.47 7.58 12.30
CA LEU A 156 11.40 7.88 13.27
C LEU A 156 10.36 8.91 12.79
N PHE A 157 10.43 9.36 11.54
CA PHE A 157 9.77 10.61 11.12
C PHE A 157 8.59 10.50 10.15
N CYS A 158 8.08 9.33 9.76
CA CYS A 158 6.84 9.32 8.96
C CYS A 158 5.61 9.82 9.74
N HIS A 159 5.59 9.68 11.08
CA HIS A 159 4.53 10.25 11.93
C HIS A 159 4.74 11.75 12.22
N ASN A 160 5.99 12.21 12.37
CA ASN A 160 6.32 13.60 12.76
C ASN A 160 6.61 14.56 11.59
N ILE A 161 6.97 14.09 10.39
CA ILE A 161 7.09 14.93 9.16
C ILE A 161 5.71 15.50 8.82
N TRP A 162 4.65 14.75 9.11
CA TRP A 162 3.28 15.14 8.83
C TRP A 162 2.85 16.41 9.59
N ASN A 163 3.19 16.52 10.88
CA ASN A 163 2.90 17.73 11.66
C ASN A 163 3.62 18.99 11.16
N LYS A 164 4.75 18.86 10.45
CA LYS A 164 5.46 20.02 9.88
C LYS A 164 5.11 20.29 8.42
N VAL A 165 4.88 19.28 7.59
CA VAL A 165 4.68 19.46 6.14
C VAL A 165 3.22 19.74 5.79
N VAL A 166 2.25 19.17 6.53
CA VAL A 166 0.81 19.38 6.25
C VAL A 166 0.27 20.63 6.95
N MET A 167 0.80 20.98 8.14
CA MET A 167 0.33 22.16 8.89
C MET A 167 0.97 23.49 8.43
N SER A 168 2.11 23.46 7.73
CA SER A 168 2.83 24.70 7.37
C SER A 168 2.52 25.25 5.98
N GLY A 169 1.71 24.57 5.16
CA GLY A 169 1.37 25.01 3.80
C GLY A 169 2.58 25.18 2.85
N ASN A 170 3.77 24.80 3.30
CA ASN A 170 5.01 24.97 2.57
C ASN A 170 5.40 23.61 2.00
N ILE A 171 4.97 23.34 0.77
CA ILE A 171 5.66 22.39 -0.10
C ILE A 171 7.08 22.94 -0.21
N CYS A 172 8.03 22.28 0.46
CA CYS A 172 9.44 22.66 0.52
C CYS A 172 9.96 23.03 -0.87
N LYS A 173 10.21 24.32 -1.07
CA LYS A 173 11.07 24.84 -2.13
C LYS A 173 12.49 24.37 -1.80
N ASN A 174 13.18 23.80 -2.79
CA ASN A 174 14.52 23.16 -2.77
C ASN A 174 14.40 21.63 -2.94
N THR A 175 14.88 20.96 -3.99
CA THR A 175 15.92 21.24 -5.00
C THR A 175 15.60 20.43 -6.27
N HIS A 176 16.10 20.91 -7.42
CA HIS A 176 15.84 20.38 -8.76
C HIS A 176 16.52 19.03 -9.06
N SER A 177 15.73 18.06 -9.51
CA SER A 177 16.06 17.16 -10.63
C SER A 177 14.80 16.40 -11.08
N SER A 178 14.06 16.98 -12.02
CA SER A 178 12.95 16.31 -12.70
C SER A 178 13.50 15.61 -13.94
N PHE A 179 13.54 14.27 -13.95
CA PHE A 179 13.74 13.54 -15.21
C PHE A 179 12.38 13.27 -15.85
N TRP A 180 12.21 13.76 -17.07
CA TRP A 180 11.06 13.47 -17.91
C TRP A 180 11.39 12.24 -18.75
N LEU A 181 10.83 11.07 -18.42
CA LEU A 181 10.70 10.02 -19.42
C LEU A 181 9.39 10.27 -20.18
N LYS A 182 9.52 10.84 -21.37
CA LYS A 182 8.50 10.72 -22.42
C LYS A 182 8.59 9.30 -22.99
N MET A 183 7.45 8.66 -23.19
CA MET A 183 7.33 7.68 -24.27
C MET A 183 7.44 8.43 -25.60
#